data_AF-A0A1V9KGB4-F1
#
_entry.id   AF-A0A1V9KGB4-F1
#
_cell.length_a   1.000
_cell.length_b   1.000
_cell.length_c   1.000
_cell.angle_alpha   90.00
_cell.angle_beta   90.00
_cell.angle_gamma   90.00
#
_symmetry.space_group_name_H-M   'P 1'
#
loop_
_entity.id
_entity.type
_entity.pdbx_description
1 polymer ?
#
loop_
_entity_poly.entity_id
_entity_poly.type
_entity_poly.pdbx_seq_one_letter_code
_entity_poly.pdbx_strand_id
1 'polypeptide(L)' 'MSTPDIRVEKGHAEPEEVAAITAILLARAAAAPTDAAPAHRARPRAGWRRLEREGGFRAPHSWH' A
#
# COMPACT_ATOMS: atom_id res chain seq x y z
N MET A 1 -11.33 -10.21 -27.19
CA MET A 1 -10.04 -10.83 -26.81
C MET A 1 -9.93 -10.72 -25.31
N SER A 2 -9.65 -11.81 -24.61
CA SER A 2 -9.51 -11.79 -23.14
C SER A 2 -8.20 -11.09 -22.78
N THR A 3 -8.29 -9.99 -22.03
CA THR A 3 -7.10 -9.35 -21.46
C THR A 3 -6.60 -10.20 -20.29
N PRO A 4 -5.29 -10.46 -20.17
CA PRO A 4 -4.74 -11.17 -19.03
C PRO A 4 -4.91 -10.36 -17.74
N ASP A 5 -5.17 -11.04 -16.62
CA ASP A 5 -5.40 -10.39 -15.32
C ASP A 5 -4.15 -9.71 -14.74
N ILE A 6 -2.95 -10.14 -15.16
CA ILE A 6 -1.65 -9.59 -14.75
C ILE A 6 -0.76 -9.43 -15.98
N ARG A 7 -0.04 -8.30 -16.06
CA ARG A 7 0.90 -8.00 -17.13
C ARG A 7 2.19 -7.38 -16.60
N VAL A 8 3.32 -7.78 -17.20
CA VAL A 8 4.63 -7.16 -16.98
C VAL A 8 4.80 -6.00 -17.97
N GLU A 9 4.87 -4.76 -17.47
CA GLU A 9 5.01 -3.57 -18.31
C GLU A 9 6.48 -3.22 -18.62
N LYS A 10 7.42 -3.65 -17.76
CA LYS A 10 8.85 -3.41 -17.92
C LYS A 10 9.65 -4.59 -17.39
N GLY A 11 10.74 -4.93 -18.07
CA GLY A 11 11.61 -6.05 -17.71
C GLY A 11 11.04 -7.41 -18.13
N HIS A 12 11.65 -8.47 -17.62
CA HIS A 12 11.17 -9.84 -17.75
C HIS A 12 10.94 -10.39 -16.35
N ALA A 13 9.87 -11.17 -16.19
CA ALA A 13 9.61 -11.93 -14.98
C ALA A 13 9.51 -13.39 -15.38
N GLU A 14 10.20 -14.25 -14.64
CA GLU A 14 10.11 -15.68 -14.84
C GLU A 14 8.71 -16.17 -14.47
N PRO A 15 8.25 -17.30 -15.05
CA PRO A 15 6.93 -17.86 -14.76
C PRO A 15 6.66 -18.04 -13.25
N GLU A 16 7.68 -18.41 -12.48
CA GLU A 16 7.64 -18.60 -11.04
C GLU A 16 7.36 -17.29 -10.30
N GLU A 17 7.89 -16.16 -10.77
CA GLU A 17 7.68 -14.85 -10.16
C GLU A 17 6.25 -14.36 -10.40
N VAL A 18 5.74 -14.53 -11.63
CA VAL A 18 4.34 -14.23 -11.97
C VAL A 18 3.38 -15.09 -11.14
N ALA A 19 3.69 -16.38 -10.99
CA ALA A 19 2.92 -17.31 -10.17
C ALA A 19 2.92 -16.89 -8.69
N ALA A 20 4.07 -16.49 -8.14
CA ALA A 20 4.19 -16.03 -6.76
C ALA A 20 3.33 -14.79 -6.49
N ILE A 21 3.39 -13.79 -7.38
CA ILE A 21 2.57 -12.58 -7.27
C ILE A 21 1.07 -12.94 -7.35
N THR A 22 0.70 -13.81 -8.30
CA THR A 22 -0.69 -14.27 -8.44
C THR A 22 -1.18 -14.97 -7.16
N ALA A 23 -0.39 -15.88 -6.60
CA ALA A 23 -0.72 -16.59 -5.37
C ALA A 23 -0.91 -15.63 -4.19
N ILE A 24 -0.05 -14.63 -4.04
CA ILE A 24 -0.18 -13.60 -3.00
C ILE A 24 -1.48 -12.80 -3.19
N LEU A 25 -1.77 -12.34 -4.41
CA LEU A 25 -2.98 -11.57 -4.69
C LEU A 25 -4.25 -12.37 -4.39
N LEU A 26 -4.30 -13.64 -4.80
CA LEU A 26 -5.43 -14.53 -4.49
C LEU A 26 -5.56 -14.80 -2.99
N ALA A 27 -4.46 -15.06 -2.29
CA ALA A 27 -4.47 -15.26 -0.84
C ALA A 27 -4.97 -14.01 -0.10
N ARG A 28 -4.56 -12.81 -0.56
CA ARG A 28 -5.02 -11.54 0.01
C ARG A 28 -6.49 -11.27 -0.26
N ALA A 29 -6.98 -11.61 -1.45
CA ALA A 29 -8.39 -11.50 -1.80
C ALA A 29 -9.24 -12.45 -0.94
N ALA A 30 -8.79 -13.70 -0.74
CA ALA A 30 -9.46 -14.67 0.12
C ALA A 30 -9.45 -14.26 1.60
N ALA A 31 -8.39 -13.59 2.07
CA ALA A 31 -8.29 -13.09 3.44
C ALA A 31 -9.00 -11.73 3.67
N ALA A 32 -9.63 -11.15 2.65
CA ALA A 32 -10.33 -9.88 2.78
C ALA A 32 -11.60 -10.06 3.65
N PRO A 33 -11.76 -9.29 4.74
CA PRO A 33 -12.96 -9.39 5.57
C PRO A 33 -14.18 -8.96 4.76
N THR A 34 -15.21 -9.82 4.73
CA THR A 34 -16.48 -9.61 4.02
C THR A 34 -17.24 -8.37 4.50
N ASP A 35 -17.03 -7.99 5.76
CA ASP A 35 -17.73 -6.90 6.45
C ASP A 35 -16.88 -5.61 6.51
N ALA A 36 -16.12 -5.34 5.44
CA ALA A 36 -15.52 -4.04 5.25
C ALA A 36 -16.63 -3.03 4.90
N ALA A 37 -17.42 -2.63 5.91
CA ALA A 37 -18.09 -1.34 5.90
C ALA A 37 -17.10 -0.30 5.35
N PRO A 38 -17.54 0.71 4.60
CA PRO A 38 -16.67 1.77 4.11
C PRO A 38 -16.21 2.58 5.31
N ALA A 39 -15.26 2.03 6.07
CA ALA A 39 -14.41 2.81 6.91
C ALA A 39 -13.76 3.76 5.91
N HIS A 40 -14.07 5.04 6.06
CA HIS A 40 -13.13 6.11 5.75
C HIS A 40 -11.82 5.77 6.47
N ARG A 41 -11.08 4.77 5.97
CA ARG A 41 -9.73 4.48 6.39
C ARG A 41 -8.99 5.70 5.90
N ALA A 42 -8.68 6.60 6.82
CA ALA A 42 -7.70 7.64 6.58
C ALA A 42 -6.55 6.93 5.89
N ARG A 43 -6.32 7.26 4.61
CA ARG A 43 -5.25 6.65 3.81
C ARG A 43 -4.01 6.61 4.70
N PRO A 44 -3.31 5.47 4.82
CA PRO A 44 -2.09 5.42 5.61
C PRO A 44 -1.17 6.49 5.03
N ARG A 45 -1.10 7.62 5.75
CA ARG A 45 -0.32 8.77 5.32
C ARG A 45 1.09 8.33 5.60
N ALA A 46 1.85 8.12 4.54
CA ALA A 46 3.25 7.78 4.68
C ALA A 46 3.88 8.82 5.62
N GLY A 47 4.53 8.36 6.71
CA GLY A 47 4.95 9.20 7.85
C GLY A 47 6.07 10.21 7.56
N TRP A 48 6.28 10.53 6.29
CA TRP A 48 7.23 11.53 5.82
C TRP A 48 6.81 12.88 6.39
N ARG A 49 7.56 13.33 7.38
CA ARG A 49 7.37 14.66 7.95
C ARG A 49 7.80 15.66 6.89
N ARG A 50 6.86 16.52 6.51
CA ARG A 50 7.13 17.71 5.70
C ARG A 50 7.67 18.78 6.64
N LEU A 51 8.98 18.75 6.85
CA LEU A 51 9.68 19.67 7.77
C LEU A 51 9.44 21.13 7.39
N GLU A 52 9.15 21.42 6.12
CA GLU A 52 8.76 22.76 5.63
C GLU A 52 7.39 23.25 6.13
N ARG A 53 6.55 22.35 6.68
CA ARG A 53 5.22 22.65 7.23
C ARG A 53 5.16 22.52 8.75
N GLU A 54 6.24 22.06 9.37
CA GLU A 54 6.36 22.04 10.82
C GLU A 54 6.68 23.47 11.29
N GLY A 55 6.03 23.92 12.36
CA GLY A 55 6.51 25.12 13.06
C GLY A 55 7.97 24.88 13.48
N GLY A 56 8.81 25.90 13.36
CA GLY A 56 10.24 25.81 13.71
C GLY A 56 10.49 25.35 15.15
N PHE A 57 11.77 25.31 15.53
CA PHE A 57 12.29 24.82 16.82
C PHE A 57 11.25 24.79 17.97
N ARG A 58 10.89 23.58 18.41
CA ARG A 58 10.04 23.37 19.58
C ARG A 58 10.92 23.33 20.82
N ALA A 59 10.63 24.18 21.80
CA ALA A 59 11.43 24.25 23.02
C ALA A 59 11.39 22.89 23.77
N PRO A 60 12.54 22.41 24.31
CA PRO A 60 12.64 21.09 24.95
C PRO A 60 11.67 20.86 26.12
N HIS A 61 11.19 21.93 26.74
CA HIS A 61 10.27 21.87 27.89
C HIS A 61 8.78 21.93 27.49
N SER A 62 8.45 21.88 26.19
CA SER A 62 7.05 21.92 25.75
C SER A 62 6.47 20.50 25.65
N TRP A 63 5.42 20.24 26.43
CA TRP A 63 4.60 19.04 26.32
C TRP A 63 3.21 19.50 25.87
N HIS A 64 2.64 18.82 24.87
CA HIS A 64 1.32 19.05 24.29
C HIS A 64 0.67 17.68 24.12
#